data_AF-A0A1E5ILK5-F1
#
_entry.id   AF-A0A1E5ILK5-F1
#
_cell.length_a   1.000
_cell.length_b   1.000
_cell.length_c   1.000
_cell.angle_alpha   90.00
_cell.angle_beta   90.00
_cell.angle_gamma   90.00
#
_symmetry.space_group_name_H-M   'P 1'
#
loop_
_entity.id
_entity.type
_entity.pdbx_description
1 polymer ?
#
loop_
_entity_poly.entity_id
_entity_poly.type
_entity_poly.pdbx_seq_one_letter_code
_entity_poly.pdbx_strand_id
1 'polypeptide(L)'
;MRNTAVCTAIEKDSCYICTECGGCKISDIIKLIRESNYRNLYIVKGGRAIGKIIRKQKPEAIVGIACFFEGNQAFKMLENENVAVQFVPLIKDGCAVTDTDLTEVEKVLKYTIRSESNQKR
;
A
#
# COMPACT_ATOMS: atom_id res chain seq x y z
N MET A 1 0.95 -12.27 0.34
CA MET A 1 0.78 -11.45 1.55
C MET A 1 -0.44 -11.91 2.31
N ARG A 2 -1.61 -12.08 1.67
CA ARG A 2 -2.74 -12.80 2.26
C ARG A 2 -2.49 -14.31 2.17
N ASN A 3 -2.70 -15.05 3.26
CA ASN A 3 -2.67 -16.51 3.28
C ASN A 3 -4.11 -17.05 3.29
N THR A 4 -4.62 -17.51 2.15
CA THR A 4 -6.02 -17.96 2.02
C THR A 4 -6.36 -19.19 2.84
N ALA A 5 -5.37 -19.99 3.25
CA ALA A 5 -5.59 -21.18 4.07
C ALA A 5 -6.01 -20.84 5.51
N VAL A 6 -5.62 -19.68 6.03
CA VAL A 6 -5.83 -19.30 7.44
C VAL A 6 -6.43 -17.91 7.64
N CYS A 7 -6.40 -17.04 6.63
CA CYS A 7 -6.83 -15.65 6.75
C CYS A 7 -8.36 -15.52 6.79
N THR A 8 -8.87 -14.91 7.86
CA THR A 8 -10.30 -14.67 8.07
C THR A 8 -10.77 -13.27 7.63
N ALA A 9 -10.06 -12.64 6.69
CA ALA A 9 -10.43 -11.33 6.18
C ALA A 9 -11.82 -11.33 5.53
N ILE A 10 -12.59 -10.27 5.77
CA ILE A 10 -13.94 -10.11 5.23
C ILE A 10 -13.85 -9.47 3.85
N GLU A 11 -14.55 -10.04 2.87
CA GLU A 11 -14.66 -9.43 1.54
C GLU A 11 -15.70 -8.32 1.54
N LYS A 12 -15.32 -7.15 1.06
CA LYS A 12 -16.23 -6.02 0.85
C LYS A 12 -15.90 -5.33 -0.46
N ASP A 13 -16.81 -5.47 -1.43
CA ASP A 13 -16.66 -4.94 -2.78
C ASP A 13 -15.33 -5.42 -3.42
N SER A 14 -14.50 -4.46 -3.85
CA SER A 14 -13.18 -4.69 -4.45
C SER A 14 -12.04 -4.77 -3.41
N CYS A 15 -12.36 -4.82 -2.12
CA CYS A 15 -11.40 -4.79 -1.03
C CYS A 15 -11.57 -5.98 -0.08
N TYR A 16 -10.52 -6.20 0.71
CA TYR A 16 -10.55 -7.02 1.92
C TYR A 16 -10.50 -6.11 3.15
N ILE A 17 -11.25 -6.49 4.18
CA ILE A 17 -11.14 -5.94 5.52
C ILE A 17 -10.35 -6.94 6.35
N CYS A 18 -9.13 -6.58 6.73
CA CYS A 18 -8.33 -7.43 7.60
C CYS A 18 -8.93 -7.46 9.01
N THR A 19 -9.07 -8.66 9.54
CA THR A 19 -9.52 -8.95 10.92
C THR A 19 -8.35 -9.11 11.89
N GLU A 20 -7.11 -8.89 11.41
CA GLU A 20 -5.87 -9.06 12.17
C GLU A 20 -5.69 -10.45 12.80
N CYS A 21 -6.18 -11.48 12.12
CA CYS A 21 -6.10 -12.88 12.55
C CYS A 21 -4.68 -13.45 12.78
N GLY A 22 -3.61 -12.68 12.49
CA GLY A 22 -2.21 -13.11 12.63
C GLY A 22 -1.73 -14.16 11.61
N GLY A 23 -2.61 -14.64 10.73
CA GLY A 23 -2.29 -15.72 9.78
C GLY A 23 -1.43 -15.31 8.58
N CYS A 24 -1.06 -14.02 8.46
CA CYS A 24 -0.27 -13.51 7.34
C CYS A 24 0.31 -12.12 7.61
N LYS A 25 1.33 -11.70 6.85
CA LYS A 25 2.05 -10.43 7.03
C LYS A 25 1.19 -9.16 6.97
N ILE A 26 -0.03 -9.22 6.42
CA ILE A 26 -0.94 -8.07 6.36
C ILE A 26 -1.26 -7.54 7.77
N SER A 27 -1.39 -8.39 8.78
CA SER A 27 -1.61 -7.93 10.16
C SER A 27 -0.42 -7.12 10.69
N ASP A 28 0.80 -7.50 10.32
CA ASP A 28 2.01 -6.80 10.77
C ASP A 28 2.15 -5.45 10.04
N ILE A 29 1.84 -5.41 8.74
CA ILE A 29 1.76 -4.17 7.97
C ILE A 29 0.74 -3.20 8.59
N ILE A 30 -0.42 -3.70 9.04
CA ILE A 30 -1.42 -2.86 9.71
C ILE A 30 -0.87 -2.24 10.99
N LYS A 31 -0.13 -3.01 11.80
CA LYS A 31 0.52 -2.48 13.02
C LYS A 31 1.53 -1.39 12.68
N LEU A 32 2.39 -1.62 11.68
CA LEU A 32 3.35 -0.62 11.20
C LEU A 32 2.65 0.67 10.72
N ILE A 33 1.51 0.53 10.03
CA ILE A 33 0.75 1.70 9.54
C ILE A 33 0.12 2.48 10.71
N ARG A 34 -0.36 1.81 11.76
CA ARG A 34 -0.90 2.49 12.96
C ARG A 34 0.13 3.34 13.68
N GLU A 35 1.40 2.96 13.59
CA GLU A 35 2.53 3.71 14.16
C GLU A 35 3.04 4.80 13.21
N SER A 36 2.46 4.91 12.01
CA SER A 36 2.84 5.88 10.96
C SER A 36 1.83 7.03 10.84
N ASN A 37 2.16 8.02 10.01
CA ASN A 37 1.27 9.16 9.72
C ASN A 37 0.19 8.87 8.65
N TYR A 38 0.13 7.65 8.11
CA TYR A 38 -0.86 7.26 7.10
C TYR A 38 -2.19 6.87 7.76
N ARG A 39 -3.28 7.52 7.33
CA ARG A 39 -4.60 7.37 7.97
C ARG A 39 -5.52 6.35 7.31
N ASN A 40 -5.42 6.19 5.99
CA ASN A 40 -6.33 5.36 5.22
C ASN A 40 -5.60 4.13 4.67
N LEU A 41 -6.10 2.94 5.00
CA LEU A 41 -5.60 1.67 4.49
C LEU A 41 -6.63 0.99 3.60
N TYR A 42 -6.18 0.54 2.42
CA TYR A 42 -6.98 -0.25 1.49
C TYR A 42 -6.23 -1.53 1.10
N ILE A 43 -6.85 -2.68 1.32
CA ILE A 43 -6.36 -3.96 0.82
C ILE A 43 -7.20 -4.31 -0.40
N VAL A 44 -6.72 -3.97 -1.58
CA VAL A 44 -7.46 -4.14 -2.83
C VAL A 44 -7.23 -5.52 -3.43
N LYS A 45 -8.27 -6.08 -4.08
CA LYS A 45 -8.16 -7.33 -4.86
C LYS A 45 -7.41 -7.16 -6.18
N GLY A 46 -7.24 -5.91 -6.64
CA GLY A 46 -6.47 -5.57 -7.83
C GLY A 46 -6.57 -4.08 -8.18
N GLY A 47 -5.72 -3.64 -9.11
CA GLY A 47 -5.48 -2.22 -9.40
C GLY A 47 -6.68 -1.41 -9.92
N ARG A 48 -7.74 -2.04 -10.44
CA ARG A 48 -8.93 -1.34 -10.96
C ARG A 48 -9.65 -0.47 -9.92
N ALA A 49 -9.53 -0.80 -8.63
CA ALA A 49 -10.15 -0.02 -7.55
C ALA A 49 -9.37 1.26 -7.21
N ILE A 50 -8.08 1.32 -7.54
CA ILE A 50 -7.16 2.39 -7.09
C ILE A 50 -7.65 3.77 -7.53
N GLY A 51 -8.01 3.93 -8.80
CA GLY A 51 -8.47 5.24 -9.31
C GLY A 51 -9.75 5.74 -8.65
N LYS A 52 -10.67 4.84 -8.27
CA LYS A 52 -11.88 5.23 -7.51
C LYS A 52 -11.53 5.67 -6.10
N ILE A 53 -10.58 4.99 -5.46
CA ILE A 53 -10.10 5.32 -4.11
C ILE A 53 -9.42 6.69 -4.12
N ILE A 54 -8.49 6.94 -5.05
CA ILE A 54 -7.76 8.21 -5.17
C ILE A 54 -8.73 9.38 -5.36
N ARG A 55 -9.68 9.28 -6.31
CA ARG A 55 -10.67 10.35 -6.53
C ARG A 55 -11.55 10.64 -5.33
N LYS A 56 -11.89 9.61 -4.55
CA LYS A 56 -12.71 9.75 -3.34
C LYS A 56 -11.93 10.35 -2.17
N GLN A 57 -10.69 9.89 -1.98
CA GLN A 57 -9.88 10.24 -0.80
C GLN A 57 -9.05 11.50 -0.99
N LYS A 58 -8.69 11.86 -2.23
CA LYS A 58 -7.81 12.98 -2.58
C LYS A 58 -6.57 13.07 -1.66
N PRO A 59 -5.75 12.01 -1.59
CA PRO A 59 -4.65 11.94 -0.65
C PRO A 59 -3.50 12.89 -1.05
N GLU A 60 -2.74 13.36 -0.08
CA GLU A 60 -1.48 14.12 -0.32
C GLU A 60 -0.30 13.18 -0.61
N ALA A 61 -0.34 11.96 -0.05
CA ALA A 61 0.69 10.94 -0.22
C ALA A 61 0.10 9.52 -0.28
N ILE A 62 0.75 8.65 -1.05
CA ILE A 62 0.39 7.24 -1.21
C ILE A 62 1.65 6.38 -1.08
N VAL A 63 1.56 5.33 -0.26
CA VAL A 63 2.51 4.21 -0.26
C VAL A 63 1.77 2.97 -0.78
N GLY A 64 2.25 2.41 -1.88
CA GLY A 64 1.74 1.16 -2.44
C GLY A 64 2.61 -0.04 -2.10
N ILE A 65 2.00 -1.22 -1.94
CA ILE A 65 2.69 -2.51 -1.87
C ILE A 65 2.06 -3.43 -2.90
N ALA A 66 2.74 -3.71 -4.02
CA ALA A 66 2.19 -4.49 -5.14
C ALA A 66 3.29 -5.09 -6.03
N CYS A 67 2.90 -5.72 -7.14
CA CYS A 67 3.86 -6.09 -8.18
C CYS A 67 4.26 -4.86 -9.02
N PHE A 68 5.37 -4.96 -9.77
CA PHE A 68 5.84 -3.86 -10.63
C PHE A 68 4.80 -3.41 -11.66
N PHE A 69 3.97 -4.33 -12.17
CA PHE A 69 2.92 -3.97 -13.13
C PHE A 69 1.90 -3.02 -12.52
N GLU A 70 1.33 -3.36 -11.36
CA GLU A 70 0.34 -2.51 -10.69
C GLU A 70 0.96 -1.22 -10.15
N GLY A 71 2.20 -1.28 -9.65
CA GLY A 71 2.95 -0.10 -9.25
C GLY A 71 3.12 0.90 -10.39
N ASN A 72 3.59 0.45 -11.55
CA ASN A 72 3.74 1.30 -12.75
C ASN A 72 2.41 1.90 -13.21
N GLN A 73 1.32 1.13 -13.15
CA GLN A 73 -0.01 1.65 -13.50
C GLN A 73 -0.48 2.73 -12.53
N ALA A 74 -0.15 2.62 -11.24
CA ALA A 74 -0.45 3.66 -10.26
C ALA A 74 0.33 4.95 -10.52
N PHE A 75 1.62 4.86 -10.85
CA PHE A 75 2.43 6.04 -11.22
C PHE A 75 1.86 6.77 -12.44
N LYS A 76 1.54 6.05 -13.51
CA LYS A 76 0.91 6.66 -14.71
C LYS A 76 -0.42 7.34 -14.40
N MET A 77 -1.20 6.78 -13.48
CA MET A 77 -2.49 7.34 -13.08
C MET A 77 -2.34 8.65 -12.29
N LEU A 78 -1.20 8.82 -11.62
CA LEU A 78 -0.91 9.94 -10.72
C LEU A 78 0.08 10.96 -11.31
N GLU A 79 0.53 10.76 -12.55
CA GLU A 79 1.57 11.58 -13.19
C GLU A 79 1.23 13.08 -13.23
N ASN A 80 -0.05 13.43 -13.34
CA ASN A 80 -0.52 14.82 -13.39
C ASN A 80 -1.20 15.27 -12.08
N GLU A 81 -1.08 14.48 -11.01
CA GLU A 81 -1.69 14.75 -9.72
C GLU A 81 -0.61 15.26 -8.74
N ASN A 82 -0.96 16.23 -7.89
CA ASN A 82 -0.04 16.72 -6.85
C ASN A 82 -0.03 15.77 -5.63
N VAL A 83 0.37 14.53 -5.85
CA VAL A 83 0.36 13.44 -4.84
C VAL A 83 1.74 12.81 -4.79
N ALA A 84 2.35 12.76 -3.60
CA ALA A 84 3.61 12.06 -3.41
C ALA A 84 3.39 10.53 -3.43
N VAL A 85 4.09 9.81 -4.30
CA VAL A 85 3.89 8.36 -4.47
C VAL A 85 5.19 7.61 -4.19
N GLN A 86 5.11 6.64 -3.29
CA GLN A 86 6.16 5.64 -3.07
C GLN A 86 5.58 4.24 -3.15
N PHE A 87 6.47 3.27 -3.38
CA PHE A 87 6.06 1.90 -3.63
C PHE A 87 7.09 0.89 -3.15
N VAL A 88 6.60 -0.18 -2.54
CA VAL A 88 7.38 -1.36 -2.15
C VAL A 88 7.01 -2.53 -3.06
N PRO A 89 7.93 -3.04 -3.89
CA PRO A 89 7.68 -4.19 -4.73
C PRO A 89 7.49 -5.47 -3.90
N LEU A 90 6.64 -6.35 -4.38
CA LEU A 90 6.55 -7.72 -3.87
C LEU A 90 7.86 -8.48 -4.16
N ILE A 91 8.35 -9.23 -3.17
CA ILE A 91 9.49 -10.17 -3.35
C ILE A 91 9.05 -11.46 -4.04
N LYS A 92 7.75 -11.76 -3.97
CA LYS A 92 7.10 -12.83 -4.72
C LYS A 92 5.76 -12.32 -5.22
N ASP A 93 5.60 -12.26 -6.54
CA ASP A 93 4.39 -11.81 -7.20
C ASP A 93 3.56 -12.98 -7.75
N GLY A 94 2.37 -12.67 -8.27
CA GLY A 94 1.36 -13.63 -8.69
C GLY A 94 -0.05 -13.25 -8.21
N CYS A 95 -1.07 -13.98 -8.69
CA CYS A 95 -2.46 -13.75 -8.25
C CYS A 95 -2.73 -14.27 -6.82
N ALA A 96 -1.91 -15.20 -6.35
CA ALA A 96 -2.00 -15.80 -5.02
C ALA A 96 -0.59 -16.06 -4.47
N VAL A 97 -0.50 -16.25 -3.14
CA VAL A 97 0.76 -16.59 -2.47
C VAL A 97 1.88 -15.57 -2.73
N THR A 98 1.50 -14.29 -2.81
CA THR A 98 2.46 -13.20 -2.93
C THR A 98 3.28 -13.06 -1.65
N ASP A 99 4.35 -12.29 -1.67
CA ASP A 99 5.07 -11.94 -0.44
C ASP A 99 5.79 -10.59 -0.55
N THR A 100 6.08 -9.97 0.60
CA THR A 100 6.81 -8.70 0.71
C THR A 100 7.79 -8.72 1.87
N ASP A 101 8.76 -7.81 1.86
CA ASP A 101 9.71 -7.59 2.96
C ASP A 101 9.16 -6.55 3.93
N LEU A 102 8.90 -6.95 5.18
CA LEU A 102 8.38 -6.06 6.21
C LEU A 102 9.37 -4.95 6.59
N THR A 103 10.67 -5.21 6.47
CA THR A 103 11.73 -4.24 6.77
C THR A 103 11.67 -3.08 5.78
N GLU A 104 11.52 -3.37 4.48
CA GLU A 104 11.39 -2.33 3.46
C GLU A 104 10.04 -1.61 3.54
N VAL A 105 8.95 -2.30 3.91
CA VAL A 105 7.67 -1.66 4.19
C VAL A 105 7.78 -0.67 5.35
N GLU A 106 8.33 -1.10 6.49
CA GLU A 106 8.53 -0.25 7.66
C GLU A 106 9.39 0.97 7.32
N LYS A 107 10.49 0.75 6.60
CA LYS A 107 11.39 1.79 6.13
C LYS A 107 10.63 2.85 5.32
N VAL A 108 9.92 2.45 4.26
CA VAL A 108 9.15 3.38 3.41
C VAL A 108 8.08 4.13 4.19
N LEU A 109 7.36 3.45 5.09
CA LEU A 109 6.35 4.11 5.94
C LEU A 109 6.97 5.18 6.86
N LYS A 110 8.17 4.92 7.40
CA LYS A 110 8.90 5.84 8.28
C LYS A 110 9.58 6.99 7.54
N TYR A 111 9.92 6.84 6.27
CA TYR A 111 10.62 7.86 5.47
C TYR A 111 9.73 9.04 4.99
N THR A 112 8.63 9.32 5.68
CA THR A 112 7.67 10.34 5.23
C THR A 112 8.12 11.76 5.67
N ILE A 113 8.89 12.39 4.77
CA ILE A 113 9.30 13.81 4.64
C ILE A 113 10.54 14.27 5.45
N ARG A 114 11.71 14.30 4.79
CA ARG A 114 12.67 15.42 4.93
C ARG A 114 12.12 16.55 4.07
N SER A 115 11.55 17.59 4.69
CA SER A 115 11.11 18.78 3.98
C SER A 115 12.34 19.43 3.35
N GLU A 116 12.28 19.76 2.06
CA GLU A 116 13.28 20.58 1.39
C GLU A 116 13.37 21.95 2.10
N SER A 117 14.38 22.08 2.95
CA SER A 117 14.86 23.36 3.48
C SER A 117 16.32 23.56 3.08
N ASN A 118 16.69 23.22 1.84
CA ASN A 118 17.82 23.85 1.13
C ASN A 118 17.96 23.30 -0.29
N GLN A 119 17.29 23.94 -1.24
CA GLN A 119 17.92 24.21 -2.52
C GLN A 119 17.43 25.58 -3.02
N LYS A 120 17.95 26.63 -2.35
CA LYS A 120 18.02 27.96 -2.93
C LYS A 120 19.26 28.02 -3.82
N ARG A 121 19.03 28.53 -5.03
CA ARG A 121 19.96 28.92 -6.11
C ARG A 121 20.23 27.86 -7.16
#